data_AF-A0A6G0WYS4-F1
#
_entry.id   AF-A0A6G0WYS4-F1
#
_cell.length_a   1.000
_cell.length_b   1.000
_cell.length_c   1.000
_cell.angle_alpha   90.00
_cell.angle_beta   90.00
_cell.angle_gamma   90.00
#
_symmetry.space_group_name_H-M   'P 1'
#
loop_
_entity.id
_entity.type
_entity.pdbx_description
1 polymer ?
#
loop_
_entity_poly.entity_id
_entity_poly.type
_entity_poly.pdbx_seq_one_letter_code
_entity_poly.pdbx_strand_id
1 'polypeptide(L)'
;MVVSMGVRQIRRVLQVLTVLSMLSGVTIAYFGIVLTAAMSSAEHVSSAFVTAVLLAIFGILYVLSSMAGLCGVSASKERLQFLMVYFYANIAIIVVFVLFGYMAIVAPTSLKAFLKHHWGHLPLRYHRCCRTFDDAYTFFSLRFVWLGVFGIGSALCLIVSTYLVIKLATIPVVMRHLLTVVNAMFILVGLATFAYGLYIKSYRALDGGLHWLAYVLMSIGLVVFILSLCGMLGAKSKSRTMLLLYCTGLGLCLVVLLISAVSAFTFASMTHQKLTSYASDDVACNAHLFGCSNCTTPGLACPGISKQSNGQWTACSTSTKSCTPNLTLIVDPLTQVKVVVSCSKCPEWTPIEVEAVVTSSLHLLGILSLLLAIVLGSAMASALILRRSLASYQTESI
;
A
#
# COMPACT_ATOMS: atom_id res chain seq x y z
N MET A 1 8.37 25.20 27.54
CA MET A 1 9.42 26.14 27.10
C MET A 1 9.84 25.81 25.68
N VAL A 2 9.31 26.49 24.68
CA VAL A 2 9.75 26.33 23.29
C VAL A 2 10.82 27.40 23.05
N VAL A 3 12.09 27.00 23.04
CA VAL A 3 13.19 27.90 22.69
C VAL A 3 12.93 28.43 21.28
N SER A 4 12.81 29.75 21.15
CA SER A 4 12.65 30.44 19.86
C SER A 4 13.94 30.29 19.06
N MET A 5 14.07 29.19 18.31
CA MET A 5 15.18 29.01 17.38
C MET A 5 15.15 30.12 16.32
N GLY A 6 16.28 30.82 16.16
CA GLY A 6 16.43 31.84 15.13
C GLY A 6 16.33 31.25 13.72
N VAL A 7 15.85 32.04 12.76
CA VAL A 7 15.65 31.63 11.35
C VAL A 7 16.91 31.02 10.71
N ARG A 8 18.10 31.52 11.07
CA ARG A 8 19.39 30.97 10.60
C ARG A 8 19.66 29.56 11.14
N GLN A 9 19.31 29.29 12.40
CA GLN A 9 19.48 27.96 13.01
C GLN A 9 18.51 26.96 12.41
N ILE A 10 17.23 27.35 12.26
CA ILE A 10 16.21 26.52 11.59
C ILE A 10 16.70 26.11 10.20
N ARG A 11 17.31 27.04 9.47
CA ARG A 11 17.87 26.78 8.14
C ARG A 11 18.98 25.73 8.15
N ARG A 12 19.95 25.85 9.07
CA ARG A 12 21.05 24.88 9.19
C ARG A 12 20.55 23.49 9.58
N VAL A 13 19.60 23.42 10.51
CA VAL A 13 18.99 22.14 10.90
C VAL A 13 18.26 21.51 9.70
N LEU A 14 17.50 22.30 8.94
CA LEU A 14 16.84 21.81 7.73
C LEU A 14 17.84 21.32 6.67
N GLN A 15 18.99 22.00 6.49
CA GLN A 15 20.05 21.52 5.59
C GLN A 15 20.59 20.16 6.02
N VAL A 16 20.91 19.99 7.31
CA VAL A 16 21.41 18.72 7.84
C VAL A 16 20.36 17.61 7.64
N LEU A 17 19.09 17.89 7.94
CA LEU A 17 18.00 16.93 7.74
C LEU A 17 17.80 16.56 6.26
N THR A 18 17.96 17.51 5.33
CA THR A 18 17.88 17.21 3.88
C THR A 18 19.03 16.33 3.41
N VAL A 19 20.26 16.53 3.93
CA VAL A 19 21.41 15.67 3.60
C VAL A 19 21.23 14.26 4.18
N LEU A 20 20.77 14.16 5.42
CA LEU A 20 20.42 12.87 6.03
C LEU A 20 19.32 12.15 5.21
N SER A 21 18.31 12.90 4.77
CA SER A 21 17.23 12.41 3.92
C SER A 21 17.74 11.86 2.58
N MET A 22 18.72 12.54 1.95
CA MET A 22 19.38 12.04 0.73
C MET A 22 20.08 10.71 0.99
N LEU A 23 20.87 10.62 2.06
CA LEU A 23 21.60 9.39 2.40
C LEU A 23 20.64 8.22 2.61
N SER A 24 19.54 8.45 3.34
CA SER A 24 18.48 7.43 3.49
C SER A 24 17.79 7.08 2.17
N GLY A 25 17.58 8.04 1.28
CA GLY A 25 17.02 7.76 -0.05
C GLY A 25 17.92 6.88 -0.89
N VAL A 26 19.23 7.13 -0.87
CA VAL A 26 20.23 6.30 -1.56
C VAL A 26 20.27 4.88 -0.99
N THR A 27 20.24 4.71 0.34
CA THR A 27 20.22 3.37 0.93
C THR A 27 18.95 2.60 0.58
N ILE A 28 17.77 3.25 0.64
CA ILE A 28 16.49 2.64 0.26
C ILE A 28 16.49 2.25 -1.23
N ALA A 29 16.98 3.13 -2.12
CA ALA A 29 17.10 2.84 -3.54
C ALA A 29 18.03 1.63 -3.79
N TYR A 30 19.18 1.59 -3.12
CA TYR A 30 20.11 0.46 -3.19
C TYR A 30 19.45 -0.85 -2.77
N PHE A 31 18.72 -0.88 -1.65
CA PHE A 31 17.98 -2.07 -1.23
C PHE A 31 16.91 -2.50 -2.26
N GLY A 32 16.17 -1.55 -2.83
CA GLY A 32 15.19 -1.84 -3.88
C GLY A 32 15.84 -2.45 -5.14
N ILE A 33 16.99 -1.92 -5.58
CA ILE A 33 17.75 -2.43 -6.72
C ILE A 33 18.26 -3.85 -6.45
N VAL A 34 18.85 -4.09 -5.27
CA VAL A 34 19.34 -5.43 -4.88
C VAL A 34 18.21 -6.44 -4.82
N LEU A 35 17.05 -6.05 -4.28
CA LEU A 35 15.88 -6.93 -4.22
C LEU A 35 15.32 -7.23 -5.61
N THR A 36 15.28 -6.21 -6.49
CA THR A 36 14.84 -6.36 -7.88
C THR A 36 15.75 -7.32 -8.64
N ALA A 37 17.07 -7.15 -8.50
CA ALA A 37 18.07 -8.02 -9.14
C ALA A 37 17.98 -9.48 -8.64
N ALA A 38 17.66 -9.69 -7.36
CA ALA A 38 17.45 -11.03 -6.80
C ALA A 38 16.15 -11.69 -7.29
N MET A 39 15.19 -10.91 -7.80
CA MET A 39 13.86 -11.38 -8.21
C MET A 39 13.64 -11.37 -9.73
N SER A 40 14.52 -10.76 -10.51
CA SER A 40 14.37 -10.61 -11.97
C SER A 40 14.51 -11.93 -12.76
N SER A 41 14.98 -13.00 -12.12
CA SER A 41 15.12 -14.31 -12.75
C SER A 41 13.89 -15.21 -12.64
N ALA A 42 12.79 -14.74 -12.03
CA ALA A 42 11.53 -15.46 -12.02
C ALA A 42 10.84 -15.32 -13.39
N GLU A 43 10.51 -16.44 -14.05
CA GLU A 43 9.87 -16.50 -15.40
C GLU A 43 8.53 -15.77 -15.50
N HIS A 44 7.95 -15.35 -14.36
CA HIS A 44 6.75 -14.53 -14.31
C HIS A 44 6.98 -13.30 -13.45
N VAL A 45 6.50 -12.14 -13.93
CA VAL A 45 6.49 -10.87 -13.20
C VAL A 45 5.64 -11.04 -11.94
N SER A 46 6.29 -11.46 -10.86
CA SER A 46 5.64 -11.63 -9.56
C SER A 46 5.32 -10.27 -8.95
N SER A 47 4.26 -10.21 -8.13
CA SER A 47 3.92 -9.01 -7.36
C SER A 47 5.10 -8.50 -6.52
N ALA A 48 5.97 -9.41 -6.07
CA ALA A 48 7.20 -9.10 -5.34
C ALA A 48 8.26 -8.36 -6.19
N PHE A 49 8.35 -8.66 -7.48
CA PHE A 49 9.21 -7.90 -8.39
C PHE A 49 8.72 -6.46 -8.53
N VAL A 50 7.41 -6.27 -8.70
CA VAL A 50 6.79 -4.95 -8.82
C VAL A 50 7.03 -4.12 -7.55
N THR A 51 6.87 -4.71 -6.36
CA THR A 51 7.12 -4.00 -5.10
C THR A 51 8.59 -3.63 -4.93
N ALA A 52 9.52 -4.48 -5.34
CA ALA A 52 10.95 -4.19 -5.32
C ALA A 52 11.33 -3.03 -6.26
N VAL A 53 10.78 -3.00 -7.47
CA VAL A 53 10.97 -1.91 -8.42
C VAL A 53 10.38 -0.61 -7.88
N LEU A 54 9.17 -0.64 -7.34
CA LEU A 54 8.54 0.54 -6.73
C LEU A 54 9.38 1.09 -5.58
N LEU A 55 9.93 0.23 -4.74
CA LEU A 55 10.82 0.64 -3.65
C LEU A 55 12.06 1.37 -4.17
N ALA A 56 12.68 0.89 -5.25
CA ALA A 56 13.80 1.56 -5.89
C ALA A 56 13.40 2.94 -6.43
N ILE A 57 12.26 3.03 -7.12
CA ILE A 57 11.73 4.29 -7.66
C ILE A 57 11.46 5.29 -6.53
N PHE A 58 10.80 4.87 -5.44
CA PHE A 58 10.54 5.75 -4.29
C PHE A 58 11.81 6.22 -3.60
N GLY A 59 12.85 5.37 -3.51
CA GLY A 59 14.16 5.77 -3.03
C GLY A 59 14.78 6.89 -3.88
N ILE A 60 14.73 6.77 -5.21
CA ILE A 60 15.23 7.80 -6.15
C ILE A 60 14.41 9.09 -6.03
N LEU A 61 13.07 8.99 -6.01
CA LEU A 61 12.19 10.15 -5.83
C LEU A 61 12.46 10.86 -4.50
N TYR A 62 12.82 10.13 -3.44
CA TYR A 62 13.19 10.72 -2.17
C TYR A 62 14.50 11.49 -2.22
N VAL A 63 15.50 10.98 -2.95
CA VAL A 63 16.75 11.72 -3.20
C VAL A 63 16.46 13.00 -3.97
N LEU A 64 15.69 12.93 -5.05
CA LEU A 64 15.32 14.10 -5.87
C LEU A 64 14.53 15.14 -5.06
N SER A 65 13.58 14.70 -4.24
CA SER A 65 12.86 15.57 -3.30
C SER A 65 13.83 16.27 -2.36
N SER A 66 14.73 15.51 -1.74
CA SER A 66 15.72 16.05 -0.80
C SER A 66 16.68 17.03 -1.47
N MET A 67 17.02 16.83 -2.75
CA MET A 67 17.79 17.78 -3.56
C MET A 67 17.03 19.08 -3.77
N ALA A 68 15.73 19.02 -4.11
CA ALA A 68 14.89 20.20 -4.20
C ALA A 68 14.83 20.96 -2.86
N GLY A 69 14.77 20.23 -1.73
CA GLY A 69 14.84 20.81 -0.38
C GLY A 69 16.16 21.55 -0.13
N LEU A 70 17.30 20.92 -0.45
CA LEU A 70 18.63 21.52 -0.28
C LEU A 70 18.80 22.78 -1.15
N CYS A 71 18.34 22.73 -2.41
CA CYS A 71 18.31 23.87 -3.32
C CYS A 71 17.41 24.99 -2.78
N GLY A 72 16.21 24.67 -2.30
CA GLY A 72 15.29 25.66 -1.72
C GLY A 72 15.84 26.33 -0.46
N VAL A 73 16.68 25.64 0.31
CA VAL A 73 17.31 26.22 1.49
C VAL A 73 18.52 27.12 1.14
N SER A 74 19.23 26.77 0.08
CA SER A 74 20.49 27.43 -0.31
C SER A 74 20.29 28.58 -1.31
N ALA A 75 19.27 28.50 -2.17
CA ALA A 75 18.98 29.52 -3.17
C ALA A 75 18.41 30.81 -2.55
N SER A 76 18.87 31.96 -3.06
CA SER A 76 18.37 33.29 -2.66
C SER A 76 17.14 33.72 -3.47
N LYS A 77 17.16 33.46 -4.79
CA LYS A 77 16.03 33.66 -5.71
C LYS A 77 15.22 32.35 -5.81
N GLU A 78 13.89 32.45 -5.89
CA GLU A 78 12.96 31.30 -6.03
C GLU A 78 12.87 30.30 -4.86
N ARG A 79 13.47 30.63 -3.73
CA ARG A 79 13.46 29.84 -2.47
C ARG A 79 12.10 29.23 -2.13
N LEU A 80 11.03 30.00 -2.25
CA LEU A 80 9.69 29.55 -1.86
C LEU A 80 9.20 28.40 -2.76
N GLN A 81 9.44 28.45 -4.07
CA GLN A 81 8.92 27.43 -5.00
C GLN A 81 9.56 26.06 -4.73
N PHE A 82 10.88 25.99 -4.63
CA PHE A 82 11.60 24.75 -4.30
C PHE A 82 11.22 24.20 -2.92
N LEU A 83 11.05 25.08 -1.93
CA LEU A 83 10.65 24.68 -0.58
C LEU A 83 9.23 24.09 -0.56
N MET A 84 8.33 24.65 -1.38
CA MET A 84 6.97 24.12 -1.52
C MET A 84 6.95 22.77 -2.25
N VAL A 85 7.74 22.61 -3.33
CA VAL A 85 7.90 21.31 -4.02
C VAL A 85 8.42 20.24 -3.05
N TYR A 86 9.47 20.56 -2.29
CA TYR A 86 10.02 19.68 -1.25
C TYR A 86 8.96 19.30 -0.21
N PHE A 87 8.21 20.29 0.29
CA PHE A 87 7.14 20.06 1.26
C PHE A 87 6.07 19.06 0.75
N TYR A 88 5.61 19.21 -0.49
CA TYR A 88 4.61 18.30 -1.05
C TYR A 88 5.14 16.89 -1.31
N ALA A 89 6.34 16.81 -1.88
CA ALA A 89 6.99 15.52 -2.10
C ALA A 89 7.20 14.78 -0.77
N ASN A 90 7.59 15.49 0.30
CA ASN A 90 7.73 14.89 1.63
C ASN A 90 6.42 14.35 2.18
N ILE A 91 5.30 15.05 2.05
CA ILE A 91 3.99 14.53 2.50
C ILE A 91 3.69 13.20 1.82
N ALA A 92 3.89 13.10 0.50
CA ALA A 92 3.67 11.85 -0.24
C ALA A 92 4.64 10.74 0.19
N ILE A 93 5.93 11.06 0.36
CA ILE A 93 6.97 10.10 0.74
C ILE A 93 6.77 9.62 2.19
N ILE A 94 6.33 10.49 3.11
CA ILE A 94 6.03 10.10 4.50
C ILE A 94 4.99 8.99 4.53
N VAL A 95 3.90 9.11 3.75
CA VAL A 95 2.86 8.07 3.70
C VAL A 95 3.46 6.73 3.26
N VAL A 96 4.27 6.75 2.21
CA VAL A 96 4.93 5.55 1.68
C VAL A 96 5.90 4.95 2.71
N PHE A 97 6.68 5.76 3.41
CA PHE A 97 7.62 5.27 4.44
C PHE A 97 6.97 4.80 5.72
N VAL A 98 5.84 5.38 6.13
CA VAL A 98 5.05 4.83 7.23
C VAL A 98 4.53 3.44 6.86
N LEU A 99 4.02 3.28 5.63
CA LEU A 99 3.58 1.98 5.12
C LEU A 99 4.75 0.98 5.04
N PHE A 100 5.91 1.37 4.53
CA PHE A 100 7.08 0.49 4.50
C PHE A 100 7.61 0.15 5.89
N GLY A 101 7.67 1.13 6.80
CA GLY A 101 8.07 0.93 8.18
C GLY A 101 7.16 -0.06 8.90
N TYR A 102 5.85 0.06 8.69
CA TYR A 102 4.88 -0.89 9.21
C TYR A 102 5.03 -2.27 8.56
N MET A 103 5.10 -2.35 7.23
CA MET A 103 5.29 -3.61 6.52
C MET A 103 6.57 -4.32 6.96
N ALA A 104 7.64 -3.60 7.30
CA ALA A 104 8.86 -4.17 7.84
C ALA A 104 8.69 -4.79 9.24
N ILE A 105 7.82 -4.23 10.09
CA ILE A 105 7.52 -4.79 11.41
C ILE A 105 6.72 -6.11 11.28
N VAL A 106 5.81 -6.16 10.31
CA VAL A 106 4.91 -7.32 10.11
C VAL A 106 5.48 -8.35 9.14
N ALA A 107 6.42 -7.95 8.28
CA ALA A 107 7.05 -8.81 7.28
C ALA A 107 7.62 -10.13 7.84
N PRO A 108 8.24 -10.22 9.03
CA PRO A 108 8.87 -11.48 9.45
C PRO A 108 7.91 -12.68 9.51
N THR A 109 6.63 -12.46 9.84
CA THR A 109 5.62 -13.52 9.89
C THR A 109 5.04 -13.79 8.49
N SER A 110 4.66 -12.75 7.75
CA SER A 110 4.11 -12.87 6.39
C SER A 110 5.13 -13.43 5.39
N LEU A 111 6.40 -13.01 5.50
CA LEU A 111 7.51 -13.47 4.66
C LEU A 111 7.79 -14.95 4.88
N LYS A 112 7.71 -15.44 6.12
CA LYS A 112 7.90 -16.87 6.41
C LYS A 112 6.81 -17.70 5.72
N ALA A 113 5.56 -17.27 5.83
CA ALA A 113 4.43 -17.94 5.18
C ALA A 113 4.54 -17.90 3.64
N PHE A 114 4.87 -16.73 3.09
CA PHE A 114 5.10 -16.53 1.65
C PHE A 114 6.25 -17.40 1.13
N LEU A 115 7.42 -17.35 1.77
CA LEU A 115 8.56 -18.17 1.40
C LEU A 115 8.21 -19.65 1.48
N LYS A 116 7.51 -20.11 2.53
CA LYS A 116 7.08 -21.51 2.66
C LYS A 116 6.23 -21.98 1.47
N HIS A 117 5.33 -21.13 0.97
CA HIS A 117 4.46 -21.45 -0.17
C HIS A 117 5.17 -21.34 -1.52
N HIS A 118 6.09 -20.40 -1.68
CA HIS A 118 6.73 -20.11 -2.97
C HIS A 118 8.17 -20.63 -3.10
N TRP A 119 8.73 -21.28 -2.07
CA TRP A 119 10.12 -21.74 -2.03
C TRP A 119 10.51 -22.63 -3.21
N GLY A 120 9.60 -23.49 -3.66
CA GLY A 120 9.83 -24.40 -4.78
C GLY A 120 9.85 -23.72 -6.16
N HIS A 121 9.22 -22.54 -6.28
CA HIS A 121 9.09 -21.81 -7.54
C HIS A 121 10.05 -20.63 -7.65
N LEU A 122 10.65 -20.21 -6.54
CA LEU A 122 11.58 -19.09 -6.52
C LEU A 122 12.99 -19.57 -6.90
N PRO A 123 13.66 -18.95 -7.90
CA PRO A 123 15.02 -19.29 -8.31
C PRO A 123 16.10 -18.82 -7.30
N LEU A 124 15.75 -18.71 -6.02
CA LEU A 124 16.63 -18.19 -4.96
C LEU A 124 17.77 -19.15 -4.62
N ARG A 125 17.60 -20.45 -4.85
CA ARG A 125 18.60 -21.49 -4.52
C ARG A 125 19.90 -21.38 -5.32
N TYR A 126 19.87 -20.70 -6.47
CA TYR A 126 21.05 -20.46 -7.29
C TYR A 126 21.94 -19.32 -6.75
N HIS A 127 21.50 -18.60 -5.72
CA HIS A 127 22.28 -17.56 -5.08
C HIS A 127 22.91 -18.03 -3.78
N ARG A 128 24.18 -17.63 -3.56
CA ARG A 128 24.95 -18.01 -2.36
C ARG A 128 24.27 -17.62 -1.05
N CYS A 129 23.45 -16.58 -1.05
CA CYS A 129 22.73 -16.11 0.13
C CYS A 129 21.50 -16.93 0.51
N CYS A 130 20.96 -17.76 -0.39
CA CYS A 130 19.64 -18.38 -0.22
C CYS A 130 19.69 -19.88 -0.54
N ARG A 131 20.79 -20.55 -0.19
CA ARG A 131 21.01 -21.98 -0.51
C ARG A 131 20.05 -22.88 0.28
N THR A 132 19.75 -22.51 1.53
CA THR A 132 18.72 -23.16 2.35
C THR A 132 17.56 -22.20 2.63
N PHE A 133 16.43 -22.75 3.05
CA PHE A 133 15.25 -21.96 3.42
C PHE A 133 15.56 -21.02 4.59
N ASP A 134 16.26 -21.52 5.63
CA ASP A 134 16.59 -20.73 6.82
C ASP A 134 17.58 -19.61 6.50
N ASP A 135 18.57 -19.85 5.62
CA ASP A 135 19.49 -18.82 5.15
C ASP A 135 18.75 -17.73 4.35
N ALA A 136 17.82 -18.12 3.47
CA ALA A 136 17.02 -17.16 2.72
C ALA A 136 16.11 -16.35 3.65
N TYR A 137 15.43 -17.01 4.59
CA TYR A 137 14.56 -16.35 5.55
C TYR A 137 15.33 -15.33 6.40
N THR A 138 16.48 -15.72 6.95
CA THR A 138 17.33 -14.82 7.75
C THR A 138 17.87 -13.66 6.90
N PHE A 139 18.31 -13.94 5.67
CA PHE A 139 18.80 -12.92 4.73
C PHE A 139 17.75 -11.86 4.39
N PHE A 140 16.51 -12.28 4.12
CA PHE A 140 15.42 -11.36 3.81
C PHE A 140 14.89 -10.66 5.07
N SER A 141 14.66 -11.40 6.16
CA SER A 141 14.15 -10.87 7.42
C SER A 141 15.04 -9.74 7.96
N LEU A 142 16.37 -9.94 7.97
CA LEU A 142 17.32 -8.92 8.38
C LEU A 142 17.20 -7.64 7.53
N ARG A 143 17.06 -7.78 6.21
CA ARG A 143 16.90 -6.63 5.30
C ARG A 143 15.58 -5.91 5.49
N PHE A 144 14.49 -6.63 5.71
CA PHE A 144 13.20 -6.02 6.02
C PHE A 144 13.28 -5.23 7.33
N VAL A 145 13.94 -5.75 8.37
CA VAL A 145 14.16 -5.01 9.63
C VAL A 145 14.95 -3.73 9.38
N TRP A 146 16.08 -3.79 8.66
CA TRP A 146 16.85 -2.59 8.30
C TRP A 146 16.04 -1.58 7.50
N LEU A 147 15.26 -2.05 6.52
CA LEU A 147 14.36 -1.22 5.75
C LEU A 147 13.32 -0.53 6.63
N GLY A 148 12.79 -1.22 7.64
CA GLY A 148 11.88 -0.66 8.63
C GLY A 148 12.52 0.43 9.46
N VAL A 149 13.73 0.19 9.98
CA VAL A 149 14.51 1.17 10.76
C VAL A 149 14.79 2.42 9.92
N PHE A 150 15.26 2.25 8.68
CA PHE A 150 15.49 3.38 7.78
C PHE A 150 14.19 4.09 7.40
N GLY A 151 13.11 3.35 7.15
CA GLY A 151 11.80 3.91 6.83
C GLY A 151 11.24 4.79 7.95
N ILE A 152 11.22 4.27 9.18
CA ILE A 152 10.75 5.01 10.37
C ILE A 152 11.65 6.21 10.66
N GLY A 153 12.97 6.02 10.63
CA GLY A 153 13.92 7.12 10.83
C GLY A 153 13.76 8.23 9.78
N SER A 154 13.56 7.86 8.52
CA SER A 154 13.31 8.80 7.42
C SER A 154 11.97 9.51 7.58
N ALA A 155 10.91 8.80 7.97
CA ALA A 155 9.60 9.39 8.21
C ALA A 155 9.66 10.45 9.33
N LEU A 156 10.36 10.16 10.44
CA LEU A 156 10.58 11.13 11.52
C LEU A 156 11.37 12.34 11.04
N CYS A 157 12.45 12.12 10.29
CA CYS A 157 13.25 13.19 9.68
C CYS A 157 12.40 14.09 8.78
N LEU A 158 11.54 13.49 7.95
CA LEU A 158 10.62 14.21 7.07
C LEU A 158 9.53 14.98 7.82
N ILE A 159 8.98 14.42 8.90
CA ILE A 159 7.99 15.11 9.75
C ILE A 159 8.63 16.36 10.38
N VAL A 160 9.84 16.22 10.95
CA VAL A 160 10.58 17.36 11.52
C VAL A 160 10.90 18.38 10.43
N SER A 161 11.35 17.95 9.25
CA SER A 161 11.65 18.83 8.12
C SER A 161 10.40 19.61 7.66
N THR A 162 9.26 18.93 7.55
CA THR A 162 7.96 19.52 7.20
C THR A 162 7.53 20.56 8.23
N TYR A 163 7.68 20.27 9.53
CA TYR A 163 7.41 21.23 10.60
C TYR A 163 8.30 22.48 10.50
N LEU A 164 9.60 22.32 10.24
CA LEU A 164 10.52 23.44 10.06
C LEU A 164 10.17 24.28 8.82
N VAL A 165 9.73 23.66 7.73
CA VAL A 165 9.23 24.36 6.54
C VAL A 165 7.98 25.17 6.86
N ILE A 166 7.01 24.61 7.59
CA ILE A 166 5.80 25.32 8.03
C ILE A 166 6.19 26.53 8.90
N LYS A 167 7.18 26.39 9.77
CA LYS A 167 7.67 27.51 10.60
C LYS A 167 8.39 28.59 9.79
N LEU A 168 9.01 28.23 8.66
CA LEU A 168 9.71 29.15 7.76
C LEU A 168 8.78 29.87 6.78
N ALA A 169 7.70 29.21 6.35
CA ALA A 169 6.77 29.73 5.37
C ALA A 169 5.53 30.33 6.06
N THR A 170 4.98 31.43 5.53
CA THR A 170 3.79 32.05 6.13
C THR A 170 2.57 31.14 5.95
N ILE A 171 1.90 30.82 7.06
CA ILE A 171 0.77 29.88 7.13
C ILE A 171 -0.29 30.11 6.01
N PRO A 172 -0.74 31.36 5.73
CA PRO A 172 -1.79 31.58 4.74
C PRO A 172 -1.38 31.24 3.29
N VAL A 173 -0.12 31.51 2.94
CA VAL A 173 0.41 31.24 1.59
C VAL A 173 0.55 29.74 1.39
N VAL A 174 1.08 29.04 2.40
CA VAL A 174 1.22 27.58 2.39
C VAL A 174 -0.13 26.91 2.24
N MET A 175 -1.14 27.32 3.03
CA MET A 175 -2.46 26.68 3.03
C MET A 175 -3.18 26.77 1.68
N ARG A 176 -3.10 27.92 0.98
CA ARG A 176 -3.70 28.06 -0.37
C ARG A 176 -3.05 27.12 -1.39
N HIS A 177 -1.72 27.11 -1.42
CA HIS A 177 -1.01 26.22 -2.35
C HIS A 177 -1.24 24.75 -1.97
N LEU A 178 -1.31 24.44 -0.68
CA LEU A 178 -1.48 23.08 -0.17
C LEU A 178 -2.81 22.51 -0.60
N LEU A 179 -3.88 23.26 -0.41
CA LEU A 179 -5.21 22.83 -0.84
C LEU A 179 -5.27 22.61 -2.37
N THR A 180 -4.55 23.41 -3.15
CA THR A 180 -4.53 23.26 -4.62
C THR A 180 -3.77 22.01 -5.05
N VAL A 181 -2.58 21.78 -4.50
CA VAL A 181 -1.72 20.65 -4.86
C VAL A 181 -2.31 19.33 -4.36
N VAL A 182 -2.78 19.27 -3.12
CA VAL A 182 -3.40 18.06 -2.56
C VAL A 182 -4.64 17.66 -3.37
N ASN A 183 -5.50 18.61 -3.73
CA ASN A 183 -6.65 18.32 -4.58
C ASN A 183 -6.25 17.94 -6.01
N ALA A 184 -5.17 18.50 -6.58
CA ALA A 184 -4.66 18.05 -7.88
C ALA A 184 -4.21 16.58 -7.84
N MET A 185 -3.52 16.18 -6.77
CA MET A 185 -3.13 14.77 -6.57
C MET A 185 -4.36 13.87 -6.43
N PHE A 186 -5.38 14.29 -5.67
CA PHE A 186 -6.61 13.52 -5.53
C PHE A 186 -7.44 13.44 -6.81
N ILE A 187 -7.38 14.44 -7.70
CA ILE A 187 -7.97 14.32 -9.05
C ILE A 187 -7.32 13.17 -9.82
N LEU A 188 -5.98 13.10 -9.83
CA LEU A 188 -5.26 12.03 -10.51
C LEU A 188 -5.59 10.66 -9.90
N VAL A 189 -5.62 10.56 -8.58
CA VAL A 189 -5.99 9.32 -7.86
C VAL A 189 -7.44 8.93 -8.15
N GLY A 190 -8.37 9.88 -8.14
CA GLY A 190 -9.78 9.64 -8.46
C GLY A 190 -9.96 9.10 -9.88
N LEU A 191 -9.30 9.72 -10.86
CA LEU A 191 -9.30 9.26 -12.25
C LEU A 191 -8.68 7.87 -12.41
N ALA A 192 -7.52 7.63 -11.78
CA ALA A 192 -6.87 6.32 -11.82
C ALA A 192 -7.75 5.24 -11.20
N THR A 193 -8.40 5.53 -10.08
CA THR A 193 -9.31 4.59 -9.38
C THR A 193 -10.55 4.29 -10.22
N PHE A 194 -11.11 5.32 -10.86
CA PHE A 194 -12.26 5.17 -11.77
C PHE A 194 -11.90 4.34 -13.01
N ALA A 195 -10.77 4.65 -13.65
CA ALA A 195 -10.26 3.91 -14.81
C ALA A 195 -9.94 2.46 -14.45
N TYR A 196 -9.36 2.22 -13.27
CA TYR A 196 -9.11 0.87 -12.77
C TYR A 196 -10.41 0.11 -12.52
N GLY A 197 -11.44 0.74 -11.95
CA GLY A 197 -12.76 0.14 -11.81
C GLY A 197 -13.39 -0.26 -13.15
N LEU A 198 -13.24 0.58 -14.18
CA LEU A 198 -13.66 0.25 -15.55
C LEU A 198 -12.86 -0.91 -16.15
N TYR A 199 -11.55 -0.94 -15.91
CA TYR A 199 -10.67 -2.01 -16.36
C TYR A 199 -11.02 -3.36 -15.73
N ILE A 200 -11.22 -3.41 -14.42
CA ILE A 200 -11.64 -4.66 -13.76
C ILE A 200 -13.02 -5.08 -14.28
N LYS A 201 -13.94 -4.13 -14.51
CA LYS A 201 -15.27 -4.45 -15.05
C LYS A 201 -15.20 -5.06 -16.45
N SER A 202 -14.27 -4.62 -17.31
CA SER A 202 -14.14 -5.14 -18.66
C SER A 202 -13.40 -6.48 -18.73
N TYR A 203 -12.54 -6.77 -17.74
CA TYR A 203 -11.88 -8.06 -17.62
C TYR A 203 -12.76 -9.10 -16.92
N ARG A 204 -12.79 -10.35 -17.43
CA ARG A 204 -13.41 -11.51 -16.75
C ARG A 204 -12.71 -11.94 -15.44
N ALA A 205 -11.85 -11.09 -14.89
CA ALA A 205 -11.17 -11.33 -13.62
C ALA A 205 -12.13 -11.43 -12.41
N LEU A 206 -13.38 -10.98 -12.56
CA LEU A 206 -14.42 -10.99 -11.51
C LEU A 206 -15.54 -12.04 -11.69
N ASP A 207 -15.34 -13.07 -12.53
CA ASP A 207 -16.38 -14.09 -12.80
C ASP A 207 -16.90 -14.83 -11.53
N GLY A 208 -16.24 -14.66 -10.37
CA GLY A 208 -16.68 -15.14 -9.06
C GLY A 208 -17.73 -14.30 -8.32
N GLY A 209 -18.55 -13.49 -9.01
CA GLY A 209 -19.63 -12.71 -8.38
C GLY A 209 -19.20 -11.41 -7.69
N LEU A 210 -17.97 -10.94 -7.93
CA LEU A 210 -17.40 -9.73 -7.33
C LEU A 210 -17.69 -8.45 -8.15
N HIS A 211 -18.68 -8.47 -9.05
CA HIS A 211 -19.01 -7.31 -9.89
C HIS A 211 -19.34 -6.04 -9.08
N TRP A 212 -19.88 -6.19 -7.86
CA TRP A 212 -20.16 -5.08 -6.95
C TRP A 212 -18.89 -4.28 -6.60
N LEU A 213 -17.73 -4.93 -6.50
CA LEU A 213 -16.45 -4.28 -6.16
C LEU A 213 -16.04 -3.27 -7.24
N ALA A 214 -16.23 -3.61 -8.52
CA ALA A 214 -15.96 -2.70 -9.63
C ALA A 214 -16.85 -1.44 -9.56
N TYR A 215 -18.14 -1.61 -9.26
CA TYR A 215 -19.07 -0.48 -9.08
C TYR A 215 -18.69 0.41 -7.89
N VAL A 216 -18.21 -0.18 -6.79
CA VAL A 216 -17.73 0.57 -5.62
C VAL A 216 -16.48 1.38 -5.98
N LEU A 217 -15.49 0.78 -6.63
CA LEU A 217 -14.28 1.48 -7.07
C LEU A 217 -14.58 2.64 -8.03
N MET A 218 -15.46 2.42 -9.00
CA MET A 218 -15.92 3.47 -9.91
C MET A 218 -16.61 4.62 -9.14
N SER A 219 -17.53 4.30 -8.25
CA SER A 219 -18.27 5.29 -7.46
C SER A 219 -17.34 6.12 -6.57
N ILE A 220 -16.40 5.48 -5.86
CA ILE A 220 -15.41 6.17 -5.02
C ILE A 220 -14.51 7.08 -5.87
N GLY A 221 -13.99 6.58 -7.00
CA GLY A 221 -13.16 7.36 -7.90
C GLY A 221 -13.85 8.62 -8.40
N LEU A 222 -15.13 8.51 -8.76
CA LEU A 222 -15.95 9.64 -9.20
C LEU A 222 -16.20 10.65 -8.07
N VAL A 223 -16.55 10.19 -6.87
CA VAL A 223 -16.78 11.08 -5.71
C VAL A 223 -15.51 11.83 -5.34
N VAL A 224 -14.36 11.15 -5.27
CA VAL A 224 -13.05 11.77 -5.00
C VAL A 224 -12.72 12.81 -6.06
N PHE A 225 -12.96 12.52 -7.33
CA PHE A 225 -12.74 13.45 -8.43
C PHE A 225 -13.59 14.73 -8.29
N ILE A 226 -14.90 14.60 -8.07
CA ILE A 226 -15.82 15.73 -7.93
C ILE A 226 -15.43 16.59 -6.71
N LEU A 227 -15.21 15.97 -5.56
CA LEU A 227 -14.82 16.70 -4.34
C LEU A 227 -13.49 17.45 -4.55
N SER A 228 -12.52 16.81 -5.19
CA SER A 228 -11.22 17.42 -5.44
C SER A 228 -11.31 18.60 -6.41
N LEU A 229 -12.15 18.50 -7.45
CA LEU A 229 -12.46 19.63 -8.32
C LEU A 229 -13.10 20.80 -7.56
N CYS A 230 -14.10 20.53 -6.71
CA CYS A 230 -14.71 21.55 -5.86
C CYS A 230 -13.68 22.22 -4.94
N GLY A 231 -12.78 21.45 -4.33
CA GLY A 231 -11.71 21.98 -3.48
C GLY A 231 -10.73 22.88 -4.26
N MET A 232 -10.32 22.46 -5.45
CA MET A 232 -9.42 23.23 -6.32
C MET A 232 -10.09 24.50 -6.86
N LEU A 233 -11.30 24.39 -7.40
CA LEU A 233 -12.06 25.53 -7.92
C LEU A 233 -12.43 26.50 -6.81
N GLY A 234 -12.80 26.00 -5.63
CA GLY A 234 -13.03 26.83 -4.45
C GLY A 234 -11.80 27.64 -4.07
N ALA A 235 -10.63 27.00 -4.00
CA ALA A 235 -9.38 27.68 -3.68
C ALA A 235 -8.99 28.77 -4.69
N LYS A 236 -9.22 28.54 -5.99
CA LYS A 236 -8.91 29.49 -7.08
C LYS A 236 -9.94 30.63 -7.20
N SER A 237 -11.22 30.29 -7.22
CA SER A 237 -12.33 31.24 -7.38
C SER A 237 -12.58 32.09 -6.12
N LYS A 238 -11.96 31.75 -4.99
CA LYS A 238 -12.23 32.35 -3.67
C LYS A 238 -13.71 32.27 -3.27
N SER A 239 -14.46 31.31 -3.82
CA SER A 239 -15.89 31.13 -3.55
C SER A 239 -16.13 30.44 -2.20
N ARG A 240 -16.72 31.16 -1.24
CA ARG A 240 -17.05 30.63 0.10
C ARG A 240 -18.02 29.45 0.04
N THR A 241 -18.93 29.42 -0.93
CA THR A 241 -19.92 28.35 -1.12
C THR A 241 -19.27 27.07 -1.61
N MET A 242 -18.34 27.14 -2.59
CA MET A 242 -17.60 25.97 -3.07
C MET A 242 -16.70 25.37 -1.98
N LEU A 243 -16.04 26.22 -1.17
CA LEU A 243 -15.27 25.73 -0.02
C LEU A 243 -16.16 25.07 1.05
N LEU A 244 -17.37 25.59 1.28
CA LEU A 244 -18.32 24.96 2.21
C LEU A 244 -18.74 23.58 1.70
N LEU A 245 -19.13 23.47 0.42
CA LEU A 245 -19.50 22.20 -0.20
C LEU A 245 -18.37 21.17 -0.10
N TYR A 246 -17.13 21.61 -0.34
CA TYR A 246 -15.94 20.79 -0.17
C TYR A 246 -15.76 20.33 1.29
N CYS A 247 -15.87 21.25 2.27
CA CYS A 247 -15.76 20.89 3.69
C CYS A 247 -16.86 19.90 4.12
N THR A 248 -18.10 20.11 3.68
CA THR A 248 -19.21 19.19 4.00
C THR A 248 -18.99 17.82 3.36
N GLY A 249 -18.47 17.77 2.13
CA GLY A 249 -18.12 16.52 1.47
C GLY A 249 -17.01 15.77 2.18
N LEU A 250 -15.92 16.46 2.57
CA LEU A 250 -14.85 15.86 3.37
C LEU A 250 -15.35 15.35 4.73
N GLY A 251 -16.25 16.11 5.39
CA GLY A 251 -16.88 15.70 6.64
C GLY A 251 -17.69 14.42 6.49
N LEU A 252 -18.49 14.31 5.41
CA LEU A 252 -19.23 13.10 5.09
C LEU A 252 -18.27 11.91 4.84
N CYS A 253 -17.19 12.13 4.08
CA CYS A 253 -16.17 11.09 3.85
C CYS A 253 -15.53 10.61 5.15
N LEU A 254 -15.24 11.50 6.10
CA LEU A 254 -14.71 11.13 7.41
C LEU A 254 -15.70 10.26 8.21
N VAL A 255 -16.99 10.61 8.20
CA VAL A 255 -18.04 9.81 8.85
C VAL A 255 -18.13 8.43 8.22
N VAL A 256 -18.14 8.34 6.88
CA VAL A 256 -18.14 7.06 6.17
C VAL A 256 -16.91 6.23 6.52
N LEU A 257 -15.71 6.83 6.54
CA LEU A 257 -14.48 6.13 6.92
C LEU A 257 -14.53 5.58 8.34
N LEU A 258 -15.09 6.33 9.29
CA LEU A 258 -15.25 5.86 10.67
C LEU A 258 -16.23 4.68 10.76
N ILE A 259 -17.38 4.77 10.08
CA ILE A 259 -18.37 3.68 10.04
C ILE A 259 -17.74 2.43 9.38
N SER A 260 -17.03 2.59 8.27
CA SER A 260 -16.35 1.50 7.57
C SER A 260 -15.23 0.88 8.41
N ALA A 261 -14.50 1.67 9.20
CA ALA A 261 -13.47 1.16 10.10
C ALA A 261 -14.11 0.30 11.20
N VAL A 262 -15.13 0.82 11.88
CA VAL A 262 -15.85 0.08 12.93
C VAL A 262 -16.46 -1.21 12.38
N SER A 263 -17.10 -1.15 11.21
CA SER A 263 -17.72 -2.32 10.60
C SER A 263 -16.69 -3.38 10.19
N ALA A 264 -15.52 -2.98 9.69
CA ALA A 264 -14.43 -3.89 9.36
C ALA A 264 -13.91 -4.63 10.59
N PHE A 265 -13.69 -3.94 11.72
CA PHE A 265 -13.25 -4.57 12.97
C PHE A 265 -14.34 -5.48 13.57
N THR A 266 -15.61 -5.07 13.53
CA THR A 266 -16.71 -5.93 14.01
C THR A 266 -16.85 -7.18 13.14
N PHE A 267 -16.71 -7.05 11.82
CA PHE A 267 -16.78 -8.20 10.92
C PHE A 267 -15.59 -9.14 11.10
N ALA A 268 -14.38 -8.60 11.29
CA ALA A 268 -13.18 -9.37 11.57
C ALA A 268 -13.33 -10.23 12.84
N SER A 269 -13.84 -9.65 13.93
CA SER A 269 -14.05 -10.39 15.19
C SER A 269 -15.09 -11.50 15.05
N MET A 270 -16.20 -11.25 14.36
CA MET A 270 -17.20 -12.29 14.06
C MET A 270 -16.65 -13.39 13.15
N THR A 271 -15.81 -13.02 12.18
CA THR A 271 -15.18 -13.96 11.26
C THR A 271 -14.18 -14.86 11.99
N HIS A 272 -13.39 -14.30 12.91
CA HIS A 272 -12.49 -15.08 13.75
C HIS A 272 -13.24 -16.14 14.56
N GLN A 273 -14.35 -15.78 15.20
CA GLN A 273 -15.19 -16.73 15.95
C GLN A 273 -15.75 -17.85 15.06
N LYS A 274 -16.15 -17.53 13.82
CA LYS A 274 -16.59 -18.55 12.85
C LYS A 274 -15.44 -19.44 12.39
N LEU A 275 -14.25 -18.89 12.16
CA LEU A 275 -13.08 -19.65 11.72
C LEU A 275 -12.64 -20.69 12.74
N THR A 276 -12.69 -20.36 14.03
CA THR A 276 -12.38 -21.31 15.11
C THR A 276 -13.36 -22.48 15.22
N SER A 277 -14.54 -22.37 14.59
CA SER A 277 -15.57 -23.42 14.61
C SER A 277 -15.49 -24.40 13.44
N TYR A 278 -14.67 -24.12 12.42
CA TYR A 278 -14.49 -25.04 11.28
C TYR A 278 -13.48 -26.13 11.64
N ALA A 279 -13.75 -27.36 11.17
CA ALA A 279 -12.76 -28.44 11.21
C ALA A 279 -11.53 -28.07 10.37
N SER A 280 -10.34 -28.51 10.82
CA SER A 280 -9.02 -28.12 10.32
C SER A 280 -8.81 -28.26 8.81
N ASP A 281 -9.56 -29.16 8.17
CA ASP A 281 -9.26 -29.65 6.82
C ASP A 281 -10.04 -28.91 5.70
N ASP A 282 -10.99 -28.02 6.04
CA ASP A 282 -11.90 -27.40 5.06
C ASP A 282 -12.05 -25.87 5.21
N VAL A 283 -11.20 -25.23 6.03
CA VAL A 283 -11.32 -23.80 6.36
C VAL A 283 -11.25 -22.90 5.12
N ALA A 284 -10.32 -23.20 4.19
CA ALA A 284 -10.14 -22.41 2.98
C ALA A 284 -11.33 -22.52 1.99
N CYS A 285 -11.96 -23.70 1.92
CA CYS A 285 -13.14 -23.92 1.11
C CYS A 285 -14.40 -23.30 1.72
N ASN A 286 -14.62 -23.48 3.03
CA ASN A 286 -15.76 -22.90 3.73
C ASN A 286 -15.71 -21.36 3.77
N ALA A 287 -14.50 -20.78 3.76
CA ALA A 287 -14.30 -19.32 3.71
C ALA A 287 -14.30 -18.74 2.28
N HIS A 288 -14.52 -19.57 1.24
CA HIS A 288 -14.50 -19.17 -0.17
C HIS A 288 -13.25 -18.33 -0.55
N LEU A 289 -12.06 -18.73 -0.08
CA LEU A 289 -10.83 -17.98 -0.32
C LEU A 289 -10.35 -18.09 -1.78
N PHE A 290 -9.74 -17.02 -2.27
CA PHE A 290 -9.24 -16.92 -3.64
C PHE A 290 -8.08 -17.91 -3.88
N GLY A 291 -8.09 -18.61 -5.02
CA GLY A 291 -7.02 -19.54 -5.40
C GLY A 291 -7.26 -21.02 -5.04
N CYS A 292 -8.38 -21.33 -4.39
CA CYS A 292 -8.81 -22.71 -4.25
C CYS A 292 -9.48 -23.21 -5.55
N SER A 293 -8.95 -24.28 -6.12
CA SER A 293 -9.67 -25.04 -7.14
C SER A 293 -10.77 -25.84 -6.46
N ASN A 294 -12.04 -25.54 -6.77
CA ASN A 294 -13.20 -26.41 -6.52
C ASN A 294 -13.92 -26.35 -5.16
N CYS A 295 -14.02 -25.17 -4.54
CA CYS A 295 -14.82 -24.98 -3.31
C CYS A 295 -16.28 -24.52 -3.57
N THR A 296 -16.69 -24.39 -4.82
CA THR A 296 -18.05 -23.96 -5.20
C THR A 296 -18.75 -25.07 -5.95
N THR A 297 -19.95 -25.44 -5.53
CA THR A 297 -20.88 -26.25 -6.34
C THR A 297 -21.68 -25.34 -7.28
N PRO A 298 -21.81 -25.67 -8.58
CA PRO A 298 -21.23 -26.84 -9.24
C PRO A 298 -19.73 -26.63 -9.51
N GLY A 299 -18.93 -27.61 -9.09
CA GLY A 299 -17.49 -27.56 -9.16
C GLY A 299 -16.95 -27.53 -10.58
N LEU A 300 -15.90 -26.76 -10.83
CA LEU A 300 -15.05 -27.01 -12.00
C LEU A 300 -14.53 -28.45 -11.87
N ALA A 301 -14.93 -29.32 -12.80
CA ALA A 301 -14.55 -30.72 -12.77
C ALA A 301 -13.01 -30.85 -12.68
N CYS A 302 -12.55 -31.43 -11.58
CA CYS A 302 -11.15 -31.74 -11.39
C CYS A 302 -10.76 -32.74 -12.49
N PRO A 303 -9.75 -32.46 -13.32
CA PRO A 303 -9.43 -33.31 -14.46
C PRO A 303 -8.98 -34.72 -14.04
N GLY A 304 -8.64 -34.93 -12.77
CA GLY A 304 -8.15 -36.19 -12.22
C GLY A 304 -6.65 -36.34 -12.42
N ILE A 305 -6.12 -37.47 -11.99
CA ILE A 305 -4.72 -37.85 -12.21
C ILE A 305 -4.65 -39.24 -12.83
N SER A 306 -3.56 -39.50 -13.55
CA SER A 306 -3.25 -40.81 -14.08
C SER A 306 -1.85 -41.22 -13.65
N LYS A 307 -1.69 -42.49 -13.26
CA LYS A 307 -0.40 -43.08 -12.93
C LYS A 307 0.24 -43.58 -14.22
N GLN A 308 1.37 -43.00 -14.60
CA GLN A 308 2.17 -43.45 -15.72
C GLN A 308 2.82 -44.81 -15.43
N SER A 309 3.24 -45.51 -16.48
CA SER A 309 3.94 -46.81 -16.38
C SER A 309 5.26 -46.74 -15.61
N ASN A 310 5.90 -45.57 -15.56
CA ASN A 310 7.09 -45.27 -14.75
C ASN A 310 6.77 -45.08 -13.24
N GLY A 311 5.51 -45.23 -12.83
CA GLY A 311 5.06 -45.01 -11.45
C GLY A 311 4.81 -43.55 -11.05
N GLN A 312 5.08 -42.59 -11.93
CA GLN A 312 4.84 -41.17 -11.68
C GLN A 312 3.38 -40.78 -11.93
N TRP A 313 2.89 -39.87 -11.11
CA TRP A 313 1.55 -39.31 -11.25
C TRP A 313 1.59 -38.05 -12.13
N THR A 314 0.67 -37.96 -13.10
CA THR A 314 0.47 -36.78 -13.95
C THR A 314 -0.99 -36.34 -13.99
N ALA A 315 -1.20 -35.02 -14.15
CA ALA A 315 -2.54 -34.46 -14.33
C ALA A 315 -3.18 -35.04 -15.58
N CYS A 316 -4.47 -35.34 -15.51
CA CYS A 316 -5.18 -35.90 -16.64
C CYS A 316 -5.43 -34.85 -17.73
N SER A 317 -5.09 -35.25 -18.96
CA SER A 317 -5.43 -34.53 -20.18
C SER A 317 -6.64 -35.19 -20.84
N THR A 318 -7.32 -34.47 -21.73
CA THR A 318 -8.47 -34.98 -22.51
C THR A 318 -8.12 -36.20 -23.38
N SER A 319 -6.83 -36.51 -23.56
CA SER A 319 -6.32 -37.67 -24.30
C SER A 319 -6.01 -38.90 -23.45
N THR A 320 -6.02 -38.81 -22.11
CA THR A 320 -5.68 -39.93 -21.21
C THR A 320 -6.92 -40.77 -20.86
N LYS A 321 -6.87 -42.09 -21.15
CA LYS A 321 -8.02 -43.02 -21.01
C LYS A 321 -8.26 -43.56 -19.60
N SER A 322 -7.32 -43.41 -18.65
CA SER A 322 -7.43 -43.95 -17.28
C SER A 322 -7.15 -42.88 -16.23
N CYS A 323 -8.13 -42.00 -16.04
CA CYS A 323 -8.09 -40.95 -15.04
C CYS A 323 -8.79 -41.42 -13.76
N THR A 324 -8.12 -41.30 -12.62
CA THR A 324 -8.77 -41.45 -11.33
C THR A 324 -9.48 -40.14 -11.00
N PRO A 325 -10.83 -40.12 -10.97
CA PRO A 325 -11.57 -38.91 -10.64
C PRO A 325 -11.34 -38.55 -9.16
N ASN A 326 -11.59 -37.30 -8.80
CA ASN A 326 -11.49 -36.78 -7.42
C ASN A 326 -10.09 -36.80 -6.79
N LEU A 327 -9.02 -36.93 -7.59
CA LEU A 327 -7.64 -36.75 -7.12
C LEU A 327 -6.93 -35.68 -7.96
N THR A 328 -6.12 -34.85 -7.31
CA THR A 328 -5.24 -33.86 -7.94
C THR A 328 -3.82 -34.00 -7.43
N LEU A 329 -2.89 -33.44 -8.19
CA LEU A 329 -1.47 -33.44 -7.89
C LEU A 329 -1.08 -32.11 -7.28
N ILE A 330 -0.63 -32.15 -6.03
CA ILE A 330 0.05 -31.02 -5.41
C ILE A 330 1.54 -31.35 -5.37
N VAL A 331 2.37 -30.38 -5.73
CA VAL A 331 3.81 -30.49 -5.54
C VAL A 331 4.11 -29.97 -4.14
N ASP A 332 4.62 -30.83 -3.26
CA ASP A 332 5.12 -30.38 -1.96
C ASP A 332 6.32 -29.44 -2.20
N PRO A 333 6.23 -28.16 -1.79
CA PRO A 333 7.27 -27.17 -2.07
C PRO A 333 8.60 -27.49 -1.38
N LEU A 334 8.60 -28.24 -0.27
CA LEU A 334 9.79 -28.58 0.50
C LEU A 334 10.56 -29.74 -0.14
N THR A 335 9.84 -30.80 -0.53
CA THR A 335 10.44 -32.05 -1.02
C THR A 335 10.46 -32.15 -2.55
N GLN A 336 9.72 -31.29 -3.26
CA GLN A 336 9.44 -31.39 -4.70
C GLN A 336 8.77 -32.73 -5.08
N VAL A 337 8.29 -33.48 -4.09
CA VAL A 337 7.56 -34.71 -4.32
C VAL A 337 6.14 -34.36 -4.70
N LYS A 338 5.70 -34.96 -5.81
CA LYS A 338 4.31 -34.92 -6.26
C LYS A 338 3.47 -35.76 -5.29
N VAL A 339 2.69 -35.10 -4.45
CA VAL A 339 1.76 -35.72 -3.52
C VAL A 339 0.38 -35.74 -4.15
N VAL A 340 -0.25 -36.91 -4.09
CA VAL A 340 -1.63 -37.10 -4.54
C VAL A 340 -2.56 -36.69 -3.40
N VAL A 341 -3.48 -35.78 -3.68
CA VAL A 341 -4.50 -35.34 -2.74
C VAL A 341 -5.88 -35.43 -3.36
N SER A 342 -6.92 -35.52 -2.54
CA SER A 342 -8.30 -35.50 -3.02
C SER A 342 -8.67 -34.11 -3.56
N CYS A 343 -9.38 -34.08 -4.70
CA CYS A 343 -9.93 -32.86 -5.29
C CYS A 343 -10.98 -32.28 -4.35
N SER A 344 -10.63 -31.16 -3.72
CA SER A 344 -11.41 -30.35 -2.74
C SER A 344 -10.44 -29.78 -1.71
N LYS A 345 -9.25 -30.37 -1.56
CA LYS A 345 -8.22 -29.87 -0.66
C LYS A 345 -7.46 -28.71 -1.31
N CYS A 346 -7.72 -27.49 -0.85
CA CYS A 346 -6.78 -26.38 -1.01
C CYS A 346 -5.44 -26.73 -0.34
N PRO A 347 -4.32 -26.05 -0.61
CA PRO A 347 -3.24 -26.01 0.38
C PRO A 347 -3.90 -25.61 1.71
N GLU A 348 -3.91 -26.51 2.69
CA GLU A 348 -4.61 -26.29 3.95
C GLU A 348 -3.89 -25.15 4.67
N TRP A 349 -4.45 -23.95 4.63
CA TRP A 349 -4.02 -22.88 5.50
C TRP A 349 -4.46 -23.26 6.89
N THR A 350 -3.51 -23.38 7.81
CA THR A 350 -3.88 -23.58 9.21
C THR A 350 -4.73 -22.39 9.68
N PRO A 351 -5.71 -22.58 10.59
CA PRO A 351 -6.50 -21.46 11.11
C PRO A 351 -5.64 -20.30 11.62
N ILE A 352 -4.49 -20.62 12.18
CA ILE A 352 -3.47 -19.67 12.67
C ILE A 352 -2.85 -18.86 11.51
N GLU A 353 -2.55 -19.49 10.37
CA GLU A 353 -2.03 -18.80 9.18
C GLU A 353 -3.08 -17.87 8.56
N VAL A 354 -4.35 -18.30 8.49
CA VAL A 354 -5.45 -17.44 8.00
C VAL A 354 -5.65 -16.25 8.94
N GLU A 355 -5.69 -16.50 10.25
CA GLU A 355 -5.81 -15.45 11.26
C GLU A 355 -4.66 -14.45 11.17
N ALA A 356 -3.42 -14.92 11.01
CA ALA A 356 -2.25 -14.06 10.88
C ALA A 356 -2.35 -13.15 9.64
N VAL A 357 -2.80 -13.68 8.50
CA VAL A 357 -2.96 -12.91 7.25
C VAL A 357 -4.10 -11.90 7.35
N VAL A 358 -5.25 -12.31 7.89
CA VAL A 358 -6.40 -11.41 8.09
C VAL A 358 -6.05 -10.28 9.07
N THR A 359 -5.43 -10.62 10.19
CA THR A 359 -5.02 -9.65 11.23
C THR A 359 -3.97 -8.69 10.69
N SER A 360 -2.96 -9.20 9.97
CA SER A 360 -1.97 -8.36 9.28
C SER A 360 -2.61 -7.39 8.29
N SER A 361 -3.60 -7.87 7.52
CA SER A 361 -4.30 -7.04 6.53
C SER A 361 -5.16 -5.97 7.19
N LEU A 362 -5.82 -6.28 8.30
CA LEU A 362 -6.63 -5.34 9.08
C LEU A 362 -5.79 -4.23 9.71
N HIS A 363 -4.63 -4.57 10.26
CA HIS A 363 -3.72 -3.57 10.79
C HIS A 363 -3.19 -2.63 9.69
N LEU A 364 -2.82 -3.16 8.52
CA LEU A 364 -2.42 -2.34 7.37
C LEU A 364 -3.56 -1.39 6.94
N LEU A 365 -4.78 -1.92 6.83
CA LEU A 365 -5.97 -1.15 6.48
C LEU A 365 -6.27 -0.07 7.54
N GLY A 366 -6.11 -0.40 8.82
CA GLY A 366 -6.28 0.52 9.95
C GLY A 366 -5.27 1.66 9.95
N ILE A 367 -4.00 1.38 9.61
CA ILE A 367 -2.97 2.43 9.48
C ILE A 367 -3.26 3.31 8.27
N LEU A 368 -3.63 2.72 7.14
CA LEU A 368 -3.99 3.48 5.94
C LEU A 368 -5.21 4.36 6.19
N SER A 369 -6.24 3.84 6.86
CA SER A 369 -7.44 4.61 7.18
C SER A 369 -7.15 5.75 8.15
N LEU A 370 -6.29 5.54 9.15
CA LEU A 370 -5.82 6.60 10.05
C LEU A 370 -5.05 7.69 9.29
N LEU A 371 -4.12 7.30 8.41
CA LEU A 371 -3.36 8.25 7.58
C LEU A 371 -4.31 9.07 6.68
N LEU A 372 -5.27 8.41 6.03
CA LEU A 372 -6.28 9.09 5.22
C LEU A 372 -7.14 10.04 6.06
N ALA A 373 -7.55 9.64 7.27
CA ALA A 373 -8.32 10.49 8.18
C ALA A 373 -7.53 11.75 8.59
N ILE A 374 -6.22 11.61 8.88
CA ILE A 374 -5.34 12.74 9.18
C ILE A 374 -5.23 13.68 7.97
N VAL A 375 -5.04 13.13 6.76
CA VAL A 375 -4.95 13.92 5.53
C VAL A 375 -6.26 14.68 5.27
N LEU A 376 -7.41 13.99 5.33
CA LEU A 376 -8.72 14.62 5.14
C LEU A 376 -9.02 15.67 6.21
N GLY A 377 -8.68 15.39 7.48
CA GLY A 377 -8.81 16.35 8.57
C GLY A 377 -7.95 17.59 8.36
N SER A 378 -6.71 17.43 7.89
CA SER A 378 -5.82 18.55 7.56
C SER A 378 -6.33 19.38 6.38
N ALA A 379 -6.89 18.74 5.35
CA ALA A 379 -7.49 19.40 4.20
C ALA A 379 -8.76 20.18 4.59
N MET A 380 -9.60 19.58 5.44
CA MET A 380 -10.79 20.23 6.00
C MET A 380 -10.42 21.45 6.86
N ALA A 381 -9.44 21.31 7.77
CA ALA A 381 -8.95 22.43 8.56
C ALA A 381 -8.39 23.56 7.68
N SER A 382 -7.61 23.22 6.65
CA SER A 382 -7.06 24.17 5.68
C SER A 382 -8.16 24.93 4.94
N ALA A 383 -9.20 24.23 4.49
CA ALA A 383 -10.34 24.83 3.80
C ALA A 383 -11.16 25.74 4.74
N LEU A 384 -11.35 25.35 6.00
CA LEU A 384 -12.04 26.18 7.00
C LEU A 384 -11.27 27.47 7.33
N ILE A 385 -9.95 27.37 7.51
CA ILE A 385 -9.07 28.53 7.73
C ILE A 385 -9.12 29.46 6.51
N LEU A 386 -9.00 28.91 5.30
CA LEU A 386 -9.06 29.70 4.08
C LEU A 386 -10.42 30.39 3.94
N ARG A 387 -11.52 29.70 4.22
CA ARG A 387 -12.87 30.27 4.20
C ARG A 387 -13.06 31.39 5.22
N ARG A 388 -12.51 31.25 6.44
CA ARG A 388 -12.53 32.31 7.47
C ARG A 388 -11.72 33.52 7.04
N SER A 389 -10.51 33.31 6.50
CA SER A 389 -9.67 34.42 6.03
C SER A 389 -10.35 35.24 4.94
N LEU A 390 -11.06 34.60 4.01
CA LEU A 390 -11.82 35.29 2.96
C LEU A 390 -12.99 36.12 3.48
N ALA A 391 -13.57 35.75 4.63
CA ALA A 391 -14.64 36.55 5.25
C ALA A 391 -14.10 37.88 5.81
N SER A 392 -12.93 37.84 6.46
CA SER A 392 -12.29 39.04 7.01
C SER A 392 -11.82 40.02 5.94
N TYR A 393 -11.39 39.53 4.77
CA TYR A 393 -11.00 40.41 3.65
C TYR A 393 -12.17 41.24 3.09
N GLN A 394 -13.41 40.77 3.17
CA GLN A 394 -14.57 41.53 2.69
C GLN A 394 -15.01 42.64 3.64
N THR A 395 -14.68 42.52 4.94
CA THR A 395 -15.06 43.51 5.95
C THR A 395 -14.09 44.68 6.07
N GLU A 396 -12.88 44.58 5.51
CA GLU A 396 -11.91 45.69 5.48
C GLU A 396 -11.95 46.50 4.18
N SER A 397 -12.65 46.02 3.15
CA SER A 397 -12.77 46.71 1.86
C SER A 397 -14.06 47.55 1.72
N ILE A 398 -14.85 47.65 2.78
CA ILE A 398 -16.05 48.48 2.91
C ILE A 398 -15.78 49.40 4.09
#